data_AF-B9L092-F1
#
_entry.id   AF-B9L092-F1
#
_cell.length_a   1.000
_cell.length_b   1.000
_cell.length_c   1.000
_cell.angle_alpha   90.00
_cell.angle_beta   90.00
_cell.angle_gamma   90.00
#
_symmetry.space_group_name_H-M   'P 1'
#
loop_
_entity.id
_entity.type
_entity.pdbx_description
1 polymer ?
#
loop_
_entity_poly.entity_id
_entity_poly.type
_entity_poly.pdbx_seq_one_letter_code
_entity_poly.pdbx_strand_id
1 'polypeptide(L)'
;MDEPLFTETLAVAGVPAVVLVPLLVEAAKRAGLPTRYAPLATLVAAGLVAALAEAAPVVPQLAPFARWAVATLLLALGASGAYETARFLRRELGAERG
;
A
#
# COMPACT_ATOMS: atom_id res chain seq x y z
N MET A 1 8.21 27.25 12.86
CA MET A 1 7.07 26.38 13.21
C MET A 1 6.62 25.80 11.90
N ASP A 2 7.05 24.57 11.60
CA ASP A 2 6.67 23.92 10.35
C ASP A 2 5.24 23.40 10.51
N GLU A 3 4.33 23.91 9.70
CA GLU A 3 2.96 23.45 9.64
C GLU A 3 2.99 22.03 9.06
N PRO A 4 2.53 20.99 9.78
CA PRO A 4 2.58 19.64 9.27
C PRO A 4 1.77 19.59 7.98
N LEU A 5 2.38 19.13 6.89
CA LEU A 5 1.66 18.95 5.63
C LEU A 5 0.47 18.02 5.89
N PHE A 6 -0.67 18.26 5.24
CA PHE A 6 -1.85 17.39 5.34
C PHE A 6 -1.53 15.89 5.08
N THR A 7 -0.46 15.65 4.33
CA THR A 7 0.10 14.33 4.04
C THR A 7 0.78 13.68 5.25
N GLU A 8 1.42 14.47 6.13
CA GLU A 8 2.01 14.03 7.40
C GLU A 8 0.94 13.74 8.45
N THR A 9 -0.14 14.52 8.49
CA THR A 9 -1.27 14.26 9.41
C THR A 9 -2.03 12.98 9.06
N LEU A 10 -1.94 12.52 7.81
CA LEU A 10 -2.52 11.24 7.35
C LEU A 10 -1.44 10.19 7.03
N ALA A 11 -0.31 10.23 7.73
CA ALA A 11 0.72 9.21 7.59
C ALA A 11 0.48 8.06 8.59
N VAL A 12 0.42 6.83 8.10
CA VAL A 12 0.49 5.64 8.95
C VAL A 12 1.90 5.11 8.90
N ALA A 13 2.55 5.00 10.06
CA ALA A 13 3.92 4.45 10.15
C ALA A 13 4.97 5.21 9.30
N GLY A 14 4.77 6.50 9.03
CA GLY A 14 5.64 7.31 8.17
C GLY A 14 5.35 7.18 6.67
N VAL A 15 4.29 6.44 6.29
CA VAL A 15 3.87 6.28 4.90
C VAL A 15 2.60 7.08 4.65
N PRO A 16 2.59 7.97 3.63
CA PRO A 16 1.41 8.74 3.27
C PRO A 16 0.20 7.87 2.89
N ALA A 17 -0.99 8.20 3.40
CA ALA A 17 -2.24 7.53 3.02
C ALA A 17 -2.50 7.56 1.50
N VAL A 18 -2.09 8.64 0.81
CA VAL A 18 -2.22 8.79 -0.65
C VAL A 18 -1.44 7.75 -1.44
N VAL A 19 -0.41 7.12 -0.83
CA VAL A 19 0.34 6.01 -1.41
C VAL A 19 -0.24 4.67 -0.97
N LEU A 20 -0.61 4.56 0.31
CA LEU A 20 -1.08 3.31 0.90
C LEU A 20 -2.42 2.85 0.31
N VAL A 21 -3.37 3.79 0.13
CA VAL A 21 -4.72 3.46 -0.32
C VAL A 21 -4.73 2.87 -1.74
N PRO A 22 -4.09 3.48 -2.76
CA PRO A 22 -4.00 2.87 -4.09
C PRO A 22 -3.32 1.49 -4.08
N LEU A 23 -2.28 1.30 -3.26
CA LEU A 23 -1.59 0.02 -3.14
C LEU A 23 -2.51 -1.08 -2.59
N LEU A 24 -3.31 -0.76 -1.57
CA LEU A 24 -4.30 -1.70 -1.01
C LEU A 24 -5.37 -2.07 -2.03
N VAL A 25 -5.88 -1.08 -2.78
CA VAL A 25 -6.88 -1.31 -3.83
C VAL A 25 -6.32 -2.17 -4.95
N GLU A 26 -5.07 -1.92 -5.36
CA GLU A 26 -4.41 -2.69 -6.41
C GLU A 26 -4.10 -4.12 -5.95
N ALA A 27 -3.67 -4.29 -4.69
CA ALA A 27 -3.53 -5.60 -4.06
C ALA A 27 -4.85 -6.37 -4.05
N ALA A 28 -5.96 -5.70 -3.70
CA ALA A 28 -7.29 -6.30 -3.69
C ALA A 28 -7.74 -6.72 -5.10
N LYS A 29 -7.49 -5.90 -6.13
CA LYS A 29 -7.75 -6.27 -7.54
C LYS A 29 -6.95 -7.51 -7.96
N ARG A 30 -5.65 -7.56 -7.61
CA ARG A 30 -4.79 -8.72 -7.87
C ARG A 30 -5.27 -9.98 -7.13
N ALA A 31 -5.89 -9.83 -5.96
CA ALA A 31 -6.52 -10.91 -5.21
C ALA A 31 -7.88 -11.36 -5.78
N GLY A 32 -8.37 -10.73 -6.85
CA GLY A 32 -9.62 -11.11 -7.52
C GLY A 32 -10.78 -10.13 -7.34
N LEU A 33 -10.56 -8.95 -6.73
CA LEU A 33 -11.61 -7.93 -6.64
C LEU A 33 -12.01 -7.42 -8.03
N PRO A 34 -13.29 -7.51 -8.42
CA PRO A 34 -13.77 -6.95 -9.68
C PRO A 34 -13.57 -5.43 -9.75
N THR A 35 -13.07 -4.92 -10.89
CA THR A 35 -12.79 -3.49 -11.11
C THR A 35 -13.99 -2.58 -10.87
N ARG A 36 -15.22 -3.09 -11.09
CA ARG A 36 -16.47 -2.37 -10.80
C ARG A 36 -16.63 -1.95 -9.32
N TYR A 37 -15.97 -2.67 -8.40
CA TYR A 37 -16.00 -2.36 -6.97
C TYR A 37 -14.77 -1.58 -6.50
N ALA A 38 -13.89 -1.15 -7.42
CA ALA A 38 -12.71 -0.36 -7.05
C ALA A 38 -13.05 0.91 -6.25
N PRO A 39 -14.12 1.69 -6.57
CA PRO A 39 -14.49 2.85 -5.77
C PRO A 39 -14.87 2.51 -4.32
N LEU A 40 -15.61 1.41 -4.12
CA LEU A 40 -15.97 0.94 -2.78
C LEU A 40 -14.75 0.42 -2.02
N ALA A 41 -13.85 -0.30 -2.70
CA ALA A 41 -12.60 -0.73 -2.10
C ALA A 41 -11.71 0.45 -1.71
N THR A 42 -11.69 1.53 -2.50
CA THR A 42 -10.99 2.77 -2.15
C THR A 42 -11.56 3.40 -0.88
N LEU A 43 -12.90 3.49 -0.76
CA LEU A 43 -13.55 4.03 0.44
C LEU A 43 -13.21 3.19 1.68
N VAL A 44 -13.29 1.86 1.57
CA VAL A 44 -12.95 0.95 2.67
C VAL A 44 -11.48 1.07 3.04
N ALA A 45 -10.57 1.05 2.05
CA ALA A 45 -9.14 1.19 2.30
C ALA A 45 -8.79 2.55 2.92
N ALA A 46 -9.35 3.65 2.42
CA ALA A 46 -9.16 4.98 3.00
C ALA A 46 -9.68 5.05 4.44
N GLY A 47 -10.87 4.49 4.71
CA GLY A 47 -11.43 4.41 6.05
C GLY A 47 -10.55 3.61 7.01
N LEU A 48 -10.01 2.47 6.58
CA LEU A 48 -9.09 1.66 7.39
C LEU A 48 -7.77 2.40 7.69
N VAL A 49 -7.19 3.06 6.69
CA VAL A 49 -5.95 3.83 6.84
C VAL A 49 -6.16 5.03 7.78
N ALA A 50 -7.26 5.77 7.60
CA ALA A 50 -7.61 6.88 8.47
C ALA A 50 -7.89 6.41 9.92
N ALA A 51 -8.67 5.34 10.09
CA ALA A 51 -8.93 4.77 11.41
C ALA A 51 -7.65 4.33 12.12
N LEU A 52 -6.70 3.75 11.38
CA LEU A 52 -5.41 3.35 11.93
C LEU A 52 -4.52 4.57 12.27
N ALA A 53 -4.54 5.62 11.45
CA ALA A 53 -3.83 6.87 11.71
C ALA A 53 -4.33 7.56 12.98
N GLU A 54 -5.65 7.61 13.18
CA GLU A 54 -6.29 8.20 14.36
C GLU A 54 -6.16 7.31 15.60
N ALA A 55 -6.15 5.98 15.45
CA ALA A 55 -6.01 5.05 16.57
C ALA A 55 -4.58 5.01 17.14
N ALA A 56 -3.56 5.22 16.30
CA ALA A 56 -2.14 5.18 16.70
C ALA A 56 -1.78 6.13 17.86
N PRO A 57 -2.21 7.41 17.90
CA PRO A 57 -1.96 8.30 19.05
C PRO A 57 -2.80 7.94 20.28
N VAL A 58 -3.99 7.35 20.10
CA VAL A 58 -4.89 6.97 21.21
C VAL A 58 -4.39 5.72 21.93
N VAL A 59 -3.85 4.75 21.18
CA VAL A 59 -3.32 3.49 21.73
C VAL A 59 -1.88 3.28 21.23
N PRO A 60 -0.88 3.84 21.94
CA PRO A 60 0.51 3.82 21.49
C PRO A 60 1.08 2.41 21.31
N GLN A 61 0.55 1.40 22.02
CA GLN A 61 0.97 0.01 21.85
C GLN A 61 0.66 -0.55 20.45
N LEU A 62 -0.26 0.06 19.69
CA LEU A 62 -0.57 -0.35 18.32
C LEU A 62 0.45 0.18 17.30
N ALA A 63 1.19 1.25 17.61
CA ALA A 63 2.17 1.83 16.69
C ALA A 63 3.22 0.84 16.14
N PRO A 64 3.86 -0.04 16.95
CA PRO A 64 4.78 -1.04 16.41
C PRO A 64 4.08 -2.07 15.52
N PHE A 65 2.85 -2.48 15.84
CA PHE A 65 2.06 -3.40 15.01
C PHE A 65 1.66 -2.76 13.68
N ALA A 66 1.23 -1.50 13.69
CA ALA A 66 0.91 -0.74 12.49
C ALA A 66 2.13 -0.60 11.58
N ARG A 67 3.31 -0.27 12.15
CA ARG A 67 4.59 -0.21 11.42
C ARG A 67 4.95 -1.55 10.79
N TRP A 68 4.88 -2.62 11.58
CA TRP A 68 5.16 -3.97 11.09
C TRP A 68 4.20 -4.36 9.95
N ALA A 69 2.89 -4.17 10.13
CA ALA A 69 1.88 -4.53 9.13
C ALA A 69 2.08 -3.74 7.82
N VAL A 70 2.30 -2.43 7.91
CA VAL A 70 2.57 -1.58 6.74
C VAL A 70 3.87 -2.01 6.05
N ALA A 71 4.95 -2.21 6.80
CA ALA A 71 6.24 -2.62 6.25
C ALA A 71 6.16 -3.98 5.54
N THR A 72 5.53 -4.98 6.16
CA THR A 72 5.32 -6.30 5.57
C THR A 72 4.48 -6.22 4.30
N LEU A 73 3.42 -5.40 4.30
CA LEU A 73 2.56 -5.22 3.13
C LEU A 73 3.32 -4.56 1.96
N LEU A 74 4.08 -3.50 2.23
CA LEU A 74 4.91 -2.83 1.22
C LEU A 74 6.01 -3.75 0.69
N LEU A 75 6.67 -4.52 1.56
CA LEU A 75 7.68 -5.49 1.15
C LEU A 75 7.09 -6.61 0.30
N ALA A 76 5.93 -7.15 0.69
CA ALA A 76 5.26 -8.21 -0.07
C ALA A 76 4.80 -7.71 -1.46
N LEU A 77 4.19 -6.51 -1.52
CA LEU A 77 3.79 -5.91 -2.78
C LEU A 77 5.00 -5.58 -3.66
N GLY A 78 6.05 -5.00 -3.07
CA GLY A 78 7.31 -4.72 -3.75
C GLY A 78 7.97 -5.98 -4.31
N ALA A 79 8.05 -7.05 -3.53
CA ALA A 79 8.58 -8.34 -3.96
C ALA A 79 7.75 -8.95 -5.10
N SER A 80 6.41 -8.88 -5.01
CA SER A 80 5.52 -9.38 -6.07
C SER A 80 5.66 -8.60 -7.38
N GLY A 81 5.78 -7.27 -7.31
CA GLY A 81 5.99 -6.42 -8.48
C GLY A 81 7.37 -6.64 -9.11
N ALA A 82 8.42 -6.73 -8.28
CA ALA A 82 9.78 -7.00 -8.75
C ALA A 82 9.88 -8.35 -9.47
N TYR A 83 9.18 -9.38 -8.99
CA TYR A 83 9.15 -10.70 -9.63
C TYR A 83 8.51 -10.65 -11.02
N GLU A 84 7.36 -9.97 -11.16
CA GLU A 84 6.69 -9.80 -12.46
C GLU A 84 7.56 -9.00 -13.45
N THR A 85 8.19 -7.92 -13.01
CA THR A 85 9.12 -7.13 -13.85
C THR A 85 10.33 -7.97 -14.29
N ALA A 86 10.94 -8.73 -13.38
CA ALA A 86 12.07 -9.61 -13.70
C ALA A 86 11.68 -10.73 -14.69
N ARG A 87 10.48 -11.28 -14.55
CA ARG A 87 9.94 -12.30 -15.47
C ARG A 87 9.67 -11.71 -16.86
N PHE A 88 9.12 -10.51 -16.94
CA PHE A 88 8.88 -9.80 -18.20
C PHE A 88 10.20 -9.54 -18.94
N LEU A 89 11.20 -8.97 -18.25
CA LEU A 89 12.50 -8.65 -18.84
C LEU A 89 13.23 -9.89 -19.37
N ARG A 90 13.16 -11.02 -18.64
CA ARG A 90 13.73 -12.30 -19.10
C ARG A 90 13.06 -12.82 -20.37
N ARG A 91 11.76 -12.57 -20.56
CA ARG A 91 11.03 -12.98 -21.77
C ARG A 91 11.45 -12.14 -22.98
N GLU A 92 11.54 -10.82 -22.84
CA GLU A 92 12.00 -9.95 -23.94
C GLU A 92 13.43 -10.27 -24.36
N LEU A 93 14.37 -10.37 -23.42
CA LEU A 93 15.77 -10.69 -23.72
C LEU A 93 15.97 -12.10 -24.35
N GLY A 94 15.01 -13.00 -24.16
CA GLY A 94 14.99 -14.30 -24.82
C GLY A 94 14.38 -14.26 -26.22
N ALA A 95 13.39 -13.39 -26.44
CA ALA A 95 12.75 -13.17 -27.74
C ALA A 95 13.66 -12.43 -28.73
N GLU A 96 14.55 -11.56 -28.26
CA GLU A 96 15.52 -10.85 -29.10
C GLU A 96 16.74 -11.72 -29.51
N ARG A 97 16.91 -12.91 -28.91
CA ARG A 97 18.07 -13.80 -29.16
C ARG A 97 17.75 -15.07 -29.95
N GLY A 98 16.50 -15.27 -30.37
CA GLY A 98 16.05 -16.40 -31.20
C GLY A 98 15.62 -15.93 -32.57
#